data_AF-A0A0F9HBV5-F1
#
_entry.id   AF-A0A0F9HBV5-F1
#
_cell.length_a   1.000
_cell.length_b   1.000
_cell.length_c   1.000
_cell.angle_alpha   90.00
_cell.angle_beta   90.00
_cell.angle_gamma   90.00
#
_symmetry.space_group_name_H-M   'P 1'
#
loop_
_entity.id
_entity.type
_entity.pdbx_description
1 polymer ?
#
loop_
_entity_poly.entity_id
_entity_poly.type
_entity_poly.pdbx_seq_one_letter_code
_entity_poly.pdbx_strand_id
1 'polypeptide(L)'
;MPEEGKTQVVVVTQTLLPGTGFGKAFEMGARGQAVKLLAVHHSWGRVRAEAVLRSIIGISSNPEHATAVPPNENAFLGEKSIYGLVAFGYDVVVGAPAVQQVTWVSAVIPLYGLIRPRRQLMVGRYGGNFELTWRMEVYYVPLDMEKTELDTLNLKYGKYRRTG
;
A
#
# COMPACT_ATOMS: atom_id res chain seq x y z
N MET A 1 -4.47 22.33 0.13
CA MET A 1 -3.34 21.69 -0.59
C MET A 1 -2.33 21.23 0.44
N PRO A 2 -1.56 20.15 0.21
CA PRO A 2 -0.51 19.72 1.14
C PRO A 2 0.56 20.83 1.27
N GLU A 3 1.00 21.13 2.49
CA GLU A 3 2.02 22.15 2.73
C GLU A 3 3.43 21.56 2.58
N GLU A 4 4.29 22.26 1.85
CA GLU A 4 5.68 21.86 1.62
C GLU A 4 6.46 21.74 2.94
N GLY A 5 7.34 20.74 3.04
CA GLY A 5 8.20 20.53 4.21
C GLY A 5 7.48 20.01 5.46
N LYS A 6 6.15 20.03 5.50
CA LYS A 6 5.35 19.43 6.58
C LYS A 6 4.98 18.00 6.26
N THR A 7 5.01 17.15 7.28
CA THR A 7 4.49 15.78 7.18
C THR A 7 3.00 15.81 6.89
N GLN A 8 2.62 15.10 5.84
CA GLN A 8 1.26 14.89 5.38
C GLN A 8 0.92 13.41 5.52
N VAL A 9 -0.37 13.10 5.67
CA VAL A 9 -0.86 11.73 5.71
C VAL A 9 -2.00 11.54 4.71
N VAL A 10 -1.92 10.46 3.94
CA VAL A 10 -3.03 9.98 3.12
C VAL A 10 -3.56 8.70 3.74
N VAL A 11 -4.86 8.68 4.02
CA VAL A 11 -5.53 7.51 4.60
C VAL A 11 -6.35 6.82 3.52
N VAL A 12 -6.07 5.55 3.30
CA VAL A 12 -6.75 4.70 2.32
C VAL A 12 -7.43 3.58 3.07
N THR A 13 -8.76 3.49 2.97
CA THR A 13 -9.54 2.43 3.61
C THR A 13 -10.23 1.58 2.54
N GLN A 14 -10.25 0.25 2.69
CA GLN A 14 -10.88 -0.67 1.74
C GLN A 14 -11.47 -1.86 2.47
N THR A 15 -12.69 -2.22 2.09
CA THR A 15 -13.29 -3.51 2.48
C THR A 15 -12.73 -4.62 1.58
N LEU A 16 -12.18 -5.65 2.20
CA LEU A 16 -11.59 -6.82 1.57
C LEU A 16 -12.59 -7.97 1.63
N LEU A 17 -12.85 -8.57 0.47
CA LEU A 17 -13.74 -9.72 0.34
C LEU A 17 -12.91 -11.01 0.25
N PRO A 18 -13.39 -12.12 0.86
CA PRO A 18 -12.75 -13.43 0.80
C PRO A 18 -12.25 -13.84 -0.59
N GLY A 19 -10.98 -14.29 -0.66
CA GLY A 19 -10.42 -14.93 -1.86
C GLY A 19 -10.10 -14.00 -3.02
N THR A 20 -10.16 -12.68 -2.84
CA THR A 20 -9.98 -11.70 -3.93
C THR A 20 -8.63 -11.01 -3.91
N GLY A 21 -8.08 -10.79 -5.11
CA GLY A 21 -7.10 -9.73 -5.35
C GLY A 21 -7.83 -8.40 -5.51
N PHE A 22 -7.25 -7.32 -5.02
CA PHE A 22 -7.84 -5.99 -5.11
C PHE A 22 -6.80 -4.92 -5.47
N GLY A 23 -7.27 -3.86 -6.12
CA GLY A 23 -6.53 -2.65 -6.40
C GLY A 23 -7.40 -1.43 -6.13
N LYS A 24 -6.94 -0.50 -5.28
CA LYS A 24 -7.62 0.76 -4.96
C LYS A 24 -6.72 1.93 -5.26
N ALA A 25 -7.16 2.80 -6.16
CA ALA A 25 -6.45 4.03 -6.45
C ALA A 25 -6.51 5.01 -5.28
N PHE A 26 -5.41 5.72 -5.05
CA PHE A 26 -5.34 6.86 -4.16
C PHE A 26 -4.33 7.89 -4.70
N GLU A 27 -4.38 9.10 -4.14
CA GLU A 27 -3.51 10.20 -4.52
C GLU A 27 -2.74 10.68 -3.28
N MET A 28 -1.47 11.04 -3.49
CA MET A 28 -0.60 11.64 -2.48
C MET A 28 0.25 12.72 -3.16
N GLY A 29 0.54 13.82 -2.45
CA GLY A 29 1.21 14.98 -3.04
C GLY A 29 0.33 15.77 -4.04
N ALA A 30 0.89 16.82 -4.63
CA ALA A 30 0.25 17.58 -5.70
C ALA A 30 0.75 17.13 -7.09
N ARG A 31 -0.04 17.41 -8.13
CA ARG A 31 0.29 17.03 -9.51
C ARG A 31 1.63 17.64 -9.93
N GLY A 32 2.58 16.78 -10.26
CA GLY A 32 3.89 17.18 -10.79
C GLY A 32 5.01 17.28 -9.75
N GLN A 33 4.69 17.32 -8.46
CA GLN A 33 5.67 17.35 -7.38
C GLN A 33 6.24 15.97 -7.07
N ALA A 34 7.44 15.94 -6.48
CA ALA A 34 7.96 14.75 -5.83
C ALA A 34 7.48 14.71 -4.37
N VAL A 35 7.41 13.51 -3.80
CA VAL A 35 7.16 13.30 -2.38
C VAL A 35 8.26 12.42 -1.81
N LYS A 36 8.73 12.77 -0.63
CA LYS A 36 9.53 11.86 0.20
C LYS A 36 8.58 11.01 1.02
N LEU A 37 8.60 9.70 0.82
CA LEU A 37 7.88 8.79 1.70
C LEU A 37 8.59 8.68 3.05
N LEU A 38 7.81 8.70 4.12
CA LEU A 38 8.29 8.58 5.49
C LEU A 38 7.91 7.23 6.10
N ALA A 39 6.64 6.85 6.01
CA ALA A 39 6.13 5.61 6.59
C ALA A 39 4.82 5.18 5.92
N VAL A 40 4.52 3.89 6.01
CA VAL A 40 3.21 3.33 5.67
C VAL A 40 2.74 2.50 6.84
N HIS A 41 1.68 2.93 7.52
CA HIS A 41 1.05 2.16 8.58
C HIS A 41 -0.11 1.37 8.02
N HIS A 42 -0.23 0.12 8.44
CA HIS A 42 -1.34 -0.72 8.07
C HIS A 42 -2.11 -1.17 9.31
N SER A 43 -3.42 -1.14 9.19
CA SER A 43 -4.36 -1.42 10.27
C SER A 43 -5.57 -2.13 9.71
N TRP A 44 -6.17 -2.95 10.54
CA TRP A 44 -7.30 -3.78 10.15
C TRP A 44 -8.37 -3.73 11.22
N GLY A 45 -9.62 -3.69 10.75
CA GLY A 45 -10.80 -3.66 11.59
C GLY A 45 -11.07 -5.00 12.28
N ARG A 46 -12.22 -5.08 12.94
CA ARG A 46 -12.66 -6.20 13.79
C ARG A 46 -12.47 -7.55 13.11
N VAL A 47 -11.57 -8.35 13.70
CA VAL A 47 -11.36 -9.76 13.34
C VAL A 47 -12.35 -10.64 14.09
N ARG A 48 -12.93 -11.66 13.44
CA ARG A 48 -13.82 -12.65 14.07
C ARG A 48 -13.01 -13.80 14.69
N ALA A 49 -13.53 -14.44 15.73
CA ALA A 49 -12.83 -15.45 16.54
C ALA A 49 -12.54 -16.81 15.82
N GLU A 50 -12.99 -16.99 14.57
CA GLU A 50 -12.78 -18.20 13.75
C GLU A 50 -12.26 -17.82 12.36
N ALA A 51 -11.19 -17.03 12.36
CA ALA A 51 -10.62 -16.40 11.19
C ALA A 51 -9.24 -16.98 10.88
N VAL A 52 -9.13 -17.68 9.75
CA VAL A 52 -7.83 -17.80 9.08
C VAL A 52 -7.66 -16.55 8.24
N LEU A 53 -6.60 -15.81 8.52
CA LEU A 53 -6.23 -14.66 7.71
C LEU A 53 -4.84 -14.88 7.12
N ARG A 54 -4.73 -14.71 5.81
CA ARG A 54 -3.49 -14.48 5.09
C ARG A 54 -3.67 -13.30 4.17
N SER A 55 -2.71 -12.38 4.16
CA SER A 55 -2.79 -11.18 3.32
C SER A 55 -1.42 -10.68 2.96
N ILE A 56 -1.31 -10.22 1.72
CA ILE A 56 -0.16 -9.47 1.22
C ILE A 56 -0.67 -8.21 0.55
N ILE A 57 -0.21 -7.05 1.03
CA ILE A 57 -0.73 -5.74 0.61
C ILE A 57 0.45 -4.80 0.46
N GLY A 58 0.41 -3.92 -0.54
CA GLY A 58 1.41 -2.88 -0.73
C GLY A 58 0.90 -1.72 -1.58
N ILE A 59 1.78 -0.77 -1.82
CA ILE A 59 1.58 0.34 -2.75
C ILE A 59 2.22 -0.04 -4.08
N SER A 60 1.47 0.11 -5.16
CA SER A 60 1.89 -0.14 -6.53
C SER A 60 1.91 1.16 -7.33
N SER A 61 3.00 1.32 -8.05
CA SER A 61 3.14 2.33 -9.10
C SER A 61 2.70 1.83 -10.49
N ASN A 62 2.41 0.54 -10.65
CA ASN A 62 1.80 -0.02 -11.87
C ASN A 62 0.29 0.27 -11.91
N PRO A 63 -0.25 0.98 -12.92
CA PRO A 63 -1.70 1.13 -13.07
C PRO A 63 -2.42 -0.19 -13.43
N GLU A 64 -1.75 -1.15 -14.07
CA GLU A 64 -2.36 -2.40 -14.52
C GLU A 64 -2.76 -3.31 -13.35
N HIS A 65 -2.11 -3.15 -12.18
CA HIS A 65 -2.47 -3.88 -10.97
C HIS A 65 -3.86 -3.54 -10.43
N ALA A 66 -4.56 -2.54 -10.99
CA ALA A 66 -5.98 -2.30 -10.70
C ALA A 66 -6.86 -3.46 -11.20
N THR A 67 -6.48 -4.11 -12.29
CA THR A 67 -7.25 -5.18 -12.96
C THR A 67 -6.49 -6.51 -12.99
N ALA A 68 -5.16 -6.47 -12.98
CA ALA A 68 -4.28 -7.63 -13.04
C ALA A 68 -3.38 -7.66 -11.79
N VAL A 69 -3.96 -7.97 -10.64
CA VAL A 69 -3.23 -8.13 -9.38
C VAL A 69 -2.28 -9.33 -9.50
N PRO A 70 -1.03 -9.27 -9.00
CA PRO A 70 -0.14 -10.41 -9.08
C PRO A 70 -0.77 -11.68 -8.46
N PRO A 71 -0.57 -12.86 -9.08
CA PRO A 71 -1.39 -14.05 -8.79
C PRO A 71 -1.07 -14.73 -7.45
N ASN A 72 0.12 -14.53 -6.90
CA ASN A 72 0.58 -15.17 -5.68
C ASN A 72 1.68 -14.35 -4.99
N GLU A 73 2.11 -14.79 -3.80
CA GLU A 73 3.12 -14.11 -3.00
C GLU A 73 4.46 -13.96 -3.73
N ASN A 74 4.94 -14.99 -4.42
CA ASN A 74 6.19 -14.91 -5.19
C ASN A 74 6.12 -13.85 -6.29
N ALA A 75 4.99 -13.76 -6.99
CA ALA A 75 4.77 -12.73 -8.00
C ALA A 75 4.69 -11.33 -7.38
N PHE A 76 4.10 -11.19 -6.19
CA PHE A 76 4.10 -9.93 -5.43
C PHE A 76 5.51 -9.50 -5.02
N LEU A 77 6.31 -10.42 -4.48
CA LEU A 77 7.68 -10.12 -4.03
C LEU A 77 8.63 -9.85 -5.21
N GLY A 78 8.39 -10.47 -6.36
CA GLY A 78 9.15 -10.23 -7.59
C GLY A 78 8.82 -8.91 -8.29
N GLU A 79 7.70 -8.28 -7.94
CA GLU A 79 7.19 -7.10 -8.61
C GLU A 79 7.91 -5.84 -8.14
N LYS A 80 8.82 -5.34 -8.98
CA LYS A 80 9.70 -4.19 -8.66
C LYS A 80 8.98 -2.86 -8.45
N SER A 81 7.69 -2.82 -8.73
CA SER A 81 6.85 -1.64 -8.63
C SER A 81 5.94 -1.61 -7.42
N ILE A 82 5.89 -2.73 -6.69
CA ILE A 82 5.24 -2.84 -5.40
C ILE A 82 6.26 -2.51 -4.33
N TYR A 83 5.86 -1.63 -3.44
CA TYR A 83 6.65 -1.13 -2.34
C TYR A 83 5.72 -0.81 -1.17
N GLY A 84 6.23 -0.57 0.03
CA GLY A 84 5.37 -0.46 1.20
C GLY A 84 4.60 -1.77 1.46
N LEU A 85 5.24 -2.91 1.17
CA LEU A 85 4.65 -4.23 1.27
C LEU A 85 4.62 -4.74 2.71
N VAL A 86 3.45 -5.20 3.13
CA VAL A 86 3.25 -5.99 4.36
C VAL A 86 2.63 -7.33 4.00
N ALA A 87 3.23 -8.40 4.53
CA ALA A 87 2.62 -9.71 4.58
C ALA A 87 2.28 -10.02 6.03
N PHE A 88 1.07 -10.47 6.28
CA PHE A 88 0.64 -10.83 7.62
C PHE A 88 -0.34 -11.99 7.58
N GLY A 89 -0.31 -12.76 8.66
CA GLY A 89 -1.20 -13.88 8.87
C GLY A 89 -1.30 -14.20 10.34
N TYR A 90 -2.48 -14.63 10.75
CA TYR A 90 -2.67 -15.27 12.03
C TYR A 90 -3.68 -16.39 11.85
N ASP A 91 -3.50 -17.44 12.64
CA ASP A 91 -4.49 -18.49 12.81
C ASP A 91 -5.02 -18.33 14.24
N VAL A 92 -6.20 -17.72 14.38
CA VAL A 92 -6.85 -17.67 15.69
C VAL A 92 -7.66 -18.94 15.83
N VAL A 93 -7.20 -19.84 16.69
CA VAL A 93 -7.91 -21.06 17.11
C VAL A 93 -8.07 -21.00 18.62
N VAL A 94 -9.18 -20.47 19.15
CA VAL A 94 -9.52 -20.70 20.57
C VAL A 94 -11.04 -20.68 20.78
N GLY A 95 -11.55 -21.72 21.45
CA GLY A 95 -12.94 -21.91 21.88
C GLY A 95 -13.41 -20.96 22.99
N ALA A 96 -13.29 -19.65 22.78
CA ALA A 96 -13.83 -18.61 23.65
C ALA A 96 -14.72 -17.62 22.86
N PRO A 97 -15.81 -17.09 23.45
CA PRO A 97 -16.80 -16.30 22.75
C PRO A 97 -16.22 -14.98 22.20
N ALA A 98 -16.44 -14.75 20.90
CA ALA A 98 -16.33 -13.49 20.16
C ALA A 98 -15.35 -12.43 20.72
N VAL A 99 -14.04 -12.72 20.73
CA VAL A 99 -13.02 -11.72 21.05
C VAL A 99 -12.84 -10.78 19.85
N GLN A 100 -13.13 -9.48 20.02
CA GLN A 100 -12.75 -8.47 19.04
C GLN A 100 -11.29 -8.09 19.24
N GLN A 101 -10.44 -8.35 18.24
CA GLN A 101 -9.05 -7.89 18.24
C GLN A 101 -8.89 -6.78 17.20
N VAL A 102 -8.33 -5.64 17.65
CA VAL A 102 -7.80 -4.59 16.77
C VAL A 102 -6.29 -4.69 16.89
N THR A 103 -5.67 -5.20 15.83
CA THR A 103 -4.21 -5.33 15.78
C THR A 103 -3.67 -4.25 14.85
N TRP A 104 -2.68 -3.51 15.35
CA TRP A 104 -1.91 -2.55 14.56
C TRP A 104 -0.59 -3.22 14.22
N VAL A 105 -0.29 -3.37 12.94
CA VAL A 105 1.05 -3.78 12.51
C VAL A 105 1.65 -2.61 11.75
N SER A 106 2.51 -1.90 12.45
CA SER A 106 3.41 -0.95 11.81
C SER A 106 4.45 -1.75 11.04
N ALA A 107 4.25 -1.89 9.74
CA ALA A 107 5.33 -2.32 8.88
C ALA A 107 6.34 -1.16 8.81
N VAL A 108 7.48 -1.31 9.49
CA VAL A 108 8.62 -0.40 9.28
C VAL A 108 9.26 -0.82 7.97
N ILE A 109 8.89 -0.15 6.89
CA ILE A 109 9.39 -0.45 5.56
C ILE A 109 10.41 0.63 5.19
N PRO A 110 11.64 0.26 4.82
CA PRO A 110 12.79 1.16 4.66
C PRO A 110 12.72 2.01 3.38
N LEU A 111 11.54 2.47 2.98
CA LEU A 111 11.35 3.23 1.75
C LEU A 111 11.47 4.71 2.01
N TYR A 112 12.66 5.11 2.45
CA TYR A 112 13.12 6.48 2.40
C TYR A 112 13.45 6.82 0.94
N GLY A 113 12.43 7.12 0.15
CA GLY A 113 12.57 7.35 -1.28
C GLY A 113 11.82 8.59 -1.74
N LEU A 114 12.42 9.29 -2.71
CA LEU A 114 11.75 10.31 -3.49
C LEU A 114 10.92 9.62 -4.58
N ILE A 115 9.61 9.84 -4.56
CA ILE A 115 8.66 9.28 -5.52
C ILE A 115 7.96 10.44 -6.21
N ARG A 116 7.77 10.35 -7.52
CA ARG A 116 6.85 11.24 -8.22
C ARG A 116 5.48 10.57 -8.26
N PRO A 117 4.52 10.98 -7.43
CA PRO A 117 3.22 10.34 -7.41
C PRO A 117 2.51 10.61 -8.74
N ARG A 118 2.42 9.58 -9.58
CA ARG A 118 1.25 9.39 -10.44
C ARG A 118 0.17 8.71 -9.60
N ARG A 119 -1.06 8.59 -10.11
CA ARG A 119 -2.14 7.83 -9.45
C ARG A 119 -1.58 6.50 -8.90
N GLN A 120 -1.46 6.40 -7.57
CA GLN A 120 -0.91 5.23 -6.91
C GLN A 120 -2.03 4.24 -6.66
N LEU A 121 -1.69 2.96 -6.55
CA LEU A 121 -2.63 1.92 -6.18
C LEU A 121 -2.22 1.31 -4.85
N MET A 122 -3.17 1.15 -3.94
CA MET A 122 -3.09 0.11 -2.93
C MET A 122 -3.46 -1.20 -3.62
N VAL A 123 -2.56 -2.18 -3.62
CA VAL A 123 -2.79 -3.48 -4.24
C VAL A 123 -2.60 -4.57 -3.20
N GLY A 124 -3.39 -5.63 -3.26
CA GLY A 124 -3.18 -6.76 -2.36
C GLY A 124 -4.00 -7.98 -2.71
N ARG A 125 -3.75 -9.05 -1.98
CA ARG A 125 -4.58 -10.26 -1.96
C ARG A 125 -4.97 -10.57 -0.54
N TYR A 126 -6.22 -10.97 -0.37
CA TYR A 126 -6.75 -11.41 0.90
C TYR A 126 -7.27 -12.84 0.80
N GLY A 127 -6.58 -13.75 1.48
CA GLY A 127 -6.97 -15.14 1.67
C GLY A 127 -7.56 -15.33 3.06
N GLY A 128 -8.79 -14.88 3.25
CA GLY A 128 -9.57 -15.13 4.47
C GLY A 128 -11.00 -15.56 4.16
N ASN A 129 -11.74 -15.96 5.19
CA ASN A 129 -13.11 -16.51 5.10
C ASN A 129 -14.21 -15.51 5.54
N PHE A 130 -13.88 -14.25 5.80
CA PHE A 130 -14.82 -13.22 6.26
C PHE A 130 -14.50 -11.87 5.61
N GLU A 131 -15.39 -10.88 5.76
CA GLU A 131 -15.12 -9.52 5.31
C GLU A 131 -14.21 -8.78 6.30
N LEU A 132 -13.19 -8.07 5.81
CA LEU A 132 -12.29 -7.28 6.63
C LEU A 132 -12.18 -5.84 6.12
N THR A 133 -12.26 -4.84 7.01
CA THR A 133 -11.89 -3.47 6.65
C THR A 133 -10.40 -3.26 6.86
N TRP A 134 -9.67 -2.98 5.79
CA TRP A 134 -8.28 -2.59 5.80
C TRP A 134 -8.13 -1.07 5.77
N ARG A 135 -7.18 -0.53 6.52
CA ARG A 135 -6.80 0.89 6.51
C ARG A 135 -5.29 1.03 6.43
N MET A 136 -4.83 1.82 5.47
CA MET A 136 -3.44 2.18 5.23
C MET A 136 -3.26 3.69 5.42
N GLU A 137 -2.22 4.09 6.14
CA GLU A 137 -1.85 5.48 6.36
C GLU A 137 -0.46 5.72 5.77
N VAL A 138 -0.38 6.53 4.71
CA VAL A 138 0.85 6.85 4.01
C VAL A 138 1.33 8.22 4.46
N TYR A 139 2.45 8.26 5.18
CA TYR A 139 3.09 9.48 5.64
C TYR A 139 4.14 9.93 4.63
N TYR A 140 4.08 11.20 4.23
CA TYR A 140 4.97 11.75 3.21
C TYR A 140 5.22 13.25 3.43
N VAL A 141 6.26 13.77 2.79
CA VAL A 141 6.56 15.21 2.72
C VAL A 141 6.59 15.61 1.25
N PRO A 142 5.79 16.59 0.81
CA PRO A 142 5.92 17.19 -0.52
C PRO A 142 7.27 17.89 -0.63
N LEU A 143 7.91 17.76 -1.79
CA LEU A 143 9.17 18.42 -2.09
C LEU A 143 9.01 19.23 -3.35
N ASP A 144 9.42 20.50 -3.27
CA ASP A 144 9.65 21.30 -4.45
C ASP A 144 11.04 20.97 -5.00
N MET A 145 11.09 20.65 -6.29
CA MET A 145 12.30 20.20 -6.97
C MET A 145 12.34 20.85 -8.34
N GLU A 146 13.53 21.21 -8.80
CA GLU A 146 13.67 21.77 -10.13
C GLU A 146 13.34 20.72 -11.20
N LYS A 147 12.94 21.19 -12.39
CA LYS A 147 12.56 20.32 -13.50
C LYS A 147 13.64 19.28 -13.85
N THR A 148 14.91 19.69 -13.84
CA THR A 148 16.08 18.84 -14.11
C THR A 148 16.24 17.72 -13.08
N GLU A 149 15.97 18.01 -11.81
CA GLU A 149 16.03 17.03 -10.72
C GLU A 149 14.85 16.05 -10.82
N LEU A 150 13.64 16.56 -11.13
CA LEU A 150 12.47 15.74 -11.39
C LEU A 150 12.67 14.81 -12.59
N ASP A 151 13.31 15.28 -13.65
CA ASP A 151 13.63 14.48 -14.85
C ASP A 151 14.67 13.41 -14.55
N THR A 152 15.69 13.73 -13.75
CA THR A 152 16.69 12.77 -13.26
C THR A 152 16.05 11.68 -12.39
N LEU A 153 15.12 12.08 -11.52
CA LEU A 153 14.35 11.16 -10.70
C LEU A 153 13.47 10.23 -11.54
N ASN A 154 12.84 10.76 -12.59
CA ASN A 154 12.08 9.94 -13.54
C ASN A 154 12.99 8.95 -14.30
N LEU A 155 14.20 9.36 -14.69
CA LEU A 155 15.15 8.47 -15.36
C LEU A 155 15.65 7.35 -14.44
N LYS A 156 15.93 7.67 -13.17
CA LYS A 156 16.51 6.72 -12.21
C LYS A 156 15.48 5.81 -11.54
N TYR A 157 14.29 6.35 -11.26
CA TYR A 157 13.25 5.69 -10.45
C TYR A 157 11.89 5.61 -11.13
N GLY A 158 11.66 6.34 -12.23
CA GLY A 158 10.46 6.21 -13.06
C GLY A 158 10.50 4.91 -13.86
N LYS A 159 10.30 3.80 -13.16
CA LYS A 159 10.40 2.41 -13.65
C LYS A 159 9.36 1.99 -14.70
N TYR A 160 8.73 2.92 -15.41
CA TYR A 160 7.78 2.62 -16.49
C TYR A 160 8.04 3.46 -17.72
N ARG A 161 9.02 3.03 -18.51
CA ARG A 161 8.90 3.19 -19.95
C ARG A 161 7.71 2.34 -20.37
N ARG A 162 6.74 2.96 -21.06
CA ARG A 162 5.76 2.20 -21.85
C ARG A 162 6.57 1.26 -22.73
N THR A 163 6.49 -0.05 -22.48
CA THR A 163 6.75 -1.01 -23.56
C THR A 163 5.62 -0.79 -24.54
N GLY A 164 5.93 -0.05 -25.60
CA GLY A 164 5.07 0.01 -26.79
C GLY A 164 5.08 -1.32 -27.51
#